data_AF-A0A087WPZ6-F1
#
_entry.id   AF-A0A087WPZ6-F1
#
_cell.length_a   1.000
_cell.length_b   1.000
_cell.length_c   1.000
_cell.angle_alpha   90.00
_cell.angle_beta   90.00
_cell.angle_gamma   90.00
#
_symmetry.space_group_name_H-M   'P 1'
#
loop_
_entity.id
_entity.type
_entity.pdbx_description
1 polymer ?
#
loop_
_entity_poly.entity_id
_entity_poly.type
_entity_poly.pdbx_seq_one_letter_code
_entity_poly.pdbx_strand_id
1 'polypeptide(L)'
;MSVTLHTDVGDIKIEVFCERTPKTCENFLALCASNYYNGCVFHRNIKGFMVQTGDPTGTGRGGSSIWAKKFEDEYSEYLKHNVRGVVSMA
;
A
#
# COMPACT_ATOMS: atom_id res chain seq x y z
N MET A 1 11.12 8.21 3.20
CA MET A 1 10.01 9.18 2.92
C MET A 1 8.78 8.73 3.69
N SER A 2 7.78 9.58 3.96
CA SER A 2 6.58 9.16 4.69
C SER A 2 5.30 9.74 4.11
N VAL A 3 4.19 9.03 4.29
CA VAL A 3 2.84 9.42 3.89
C VAL A 3 1.87 9.16 5.05
N THR A 4 0.80 9.95 5.13
CA THR A 4 -0.25 9.76 6.14
C THR A 4 -1.54 9.36 5.43
N LEU A 5 -2.11 8.23 5.85
CA LEU A 5 -3.45 7.83 5.46
C LEU A 5 -4.45 8.43 6.46
N HIS A 6 -5.33 9.29 5.97
CA HIS A 6 -6.46 9.78 6.73
C HIS A 6 -7.61 8.79 6.56
N THR A 7 -7.96 8.09 7.62
CA THR A 7 -9.05 7.11 7.63
C THR A 7 -10.19 7.59 8.52
N ASP A 8 -11.38 7.01 8.35
CA ASP A 8 -12.55 7.34 9.17
C ASP A 8 -12.33 7.10 10.68
N VAL A 9 -11.35 6.26 11.04
CA VAL A 9 -11.05 5.87 12.42
C VAL A 9 -9.71 6.42 12.92
N GLY A 10 -9.12 7.36 12.20
CA GLY A 10 -7.89 8.05 12.58
C GLY A 10 -6.78 7.97 11.53
N ASP A 11 -5.66 8.57 11.88
CA ASP A 11 -4.52 8.72 10.97
C ASP A 11 -3.51 7.57 11.12
N ILE A 12 -3.02 7.08 9.98
CA ILE A 12 -1.96 6.08 9.93
C ILE A 12 -0.78 6.67 9.16
N LYS A 13 0.31 6.95 9.88
CA LYS A 13 1.56 7.41 9.26
C LYS A 13 2.40 6.20 8.83
N ILE A 14 2.79 6.18 7.56
CA ILE A 14 3.54 5.09 6.94
C ILE A 14 4.89 5.64 6.46
N GLU A 15 5.97 4.96 6.84
CA GLU A 15 7.29 5.18 6.27
C GLU A 15 7.50 4.26 5.05
N VAL A 16 8.10 4.81 4.01
CA VAL A 16 8.27 4.19 2.70
C VAL A 16 9.76 4.12 2.37
N PHE A 17 10.25 2.90 2.13
CA PHE A 17 11.66 2.57 1.95
C PHE A 17 12.12 2.67 0.48
N CYS A 18 12.10 3.88 -0.08
CA CYS A 18 12.41 4.15 -1.49
C CYS A 18 13.79 3.65 -1.94
N GLU A 19 14.77 3.56 -1.04
CA GLU A 19 16.11 3.07 -1.37
C GLU A 19 16.16 1.57 -1.64
N ARG A 20 15.25 0.79 -1.03
CA ARG A 20 15.23 -0.68 -1.15
C ARG A 20 14.19 -1.18 -2.14
N THR A 21 13.09 -0.46 -2.28
CA THR A 21 11.98 -0.84 -3.17
C THR A 21 11.57 0.35 -4.06
N PRO A 22 12.46 0.83 -4.95
CA PRO A 22 12.26 2.08 -5.67
C PRO A 22 11.00 2.09 -6.54
N LYS A 23 10.72 1.04 -7.33
CA LYS A 23 9.53 1.00 -8.19
C LYS A 23 8.25 0.92 -7.38
N THR A 24 8.25 0.13 -6.31
CA THR A 24 7.11 -0.01 -5.40
C THR A 24 6.78 1.34 -4.76
N CYS A 25 7.81 2.06 -4.32
CA CYS A 25 7.65 3.37 -3.70
C CYS A 25 7.20 4.43 -4.70
N GLU A 26 7.78 4.47 -5.90
CA GLU A 26 7.34 5.38 -6.97
C GLU A 26 5.87 5.15 -7.31
N ASN A 27 5.46 3.90 -7.53
CA ASN A 27 4.08 3.55 -7.78
C ASN A 27 3.16 4.00 -6.65
N PHE A 28 3.51 3.68 -5.40
CA PHE A 28 2.68 4.02 -4.25
C PHE A 28 2.51 5.54 -4.10
N LEU A 29 3.61 6.29 -4.16
CA LEU A 29 3.61 7.75 -4.01
C LEU A 29 2.88 8.44 -5.18
N ALA A 30 3.04 7.94 -6.40
CA ALA A 30 2.34 8.49 -7.56
C ALA A 30 0.82 8.28 -7.48
N LEU A 31 0.37 7.11 -7.01
CA LEU A 31 -1.05 6.83 -6.76
C LEU A 31 -1.60 7.65 -5.58
N CYS A 32 -0.82 7.87 -4.52
CA CYS A 32 -1.18 8.81 -3.45
C CYS A 32 -1.36 10.24 -3.98
N ALA A 33 -0.41 10.73 -4.78
CA ALA A 33 -0.44 12.09 -5.32
C ALA A 33 -1.58 12.32 -6.32
N SER A 34 -2.03 11.29 -7.04
CA SER A 34 -3.15 11.35 -7.98
C SER A 34 -4.52 11.15 -7.35
N ASN A 35 -4.62 11.12 -6.01
CA ASN A 35 -5.83 10.85 -5.25
C ASN A 35 -6.46 9.47 -5.52
N TYR A 36 -5.69 8.52 -6.07
CA TYR A 36 -6.19 7.20 -6.47
C TYR A 36 -6.80 6.42 -5.30
N TYR A 37 -6.21 6.54 -4.11
CA TYR A 37 -6.65 5.85 -2.91
C TYR A 37 -7.79 6.56 -2.16
N ASN A 38 -8.18 7.78 -2.57
CA ASN A 38 -9.22 8.52 -1.87
C ASN A 38 -10.57 7.80 -2.04
N GLY A 39 -11.23 7.50 -0.92
CA GLY A 39 -12.47 6.72 -0.90
C GLY A 39 -12.28 5.20 -1.00
N CYS A 40 -11.05 4.69 -1.09
CA CYS A 40 -10.80 3.25 -1.01
C CYS A 40 -11.14 2.71 0.37
N VAL A 41 -11.92 1.63 0.42
CA VAL A 41 -12.29 0.95 1.66
C VAL A 41 -11.30 -0.17 2.00
N PHE A 42 -11.20 -0.48 3.29
CA PHE A 42 -10.51 -1.68 3.77
C PHE A 42 -11.41 -2.91 3.56
N HIS A 43 -11.41 -3.44 2.34
CA HIS A 43 -12.34 -4.50 1.90
C HIS A 43 -12.06 -5.89 2.52
N ARG A 44 -10.88 -6.12 3.08
CA ARG A 44 -10.53 -7.39 3.74
C ARG A 44 -9.79 -7.15 5.05
N ASN A 45 -10.42 -7.51 6.17
CA ASN A 45 -9.86 -7.35 7.52
C ASN A 45 -9.87 -8.68 8.27
N ILE A 46 -8.69 -9.25 8.54
CA ILE A 46 -8.53 -10.52 9.25
C ILE A 46 -7.80 -10.24 10.56
N LYS A 47 -8.55 -10.31 11.66
CA LYS A 47 -8.02 -10.07 13.01
C LYS A 47 -6.85 -11.03 13.32
N GLY A 48 -5.75 -10.48 13.81
CA GLY A 48 -4.53 -11.23 14.13
C GLY A 48 -3.63 -11.52 12.92
N PHE A 49 -4.05 -11.14 11.71
CA PHE A 49 -3.26 -11.34 10.50
C PHE A 49 -2.97 -10.01 9.80
N MET A 50 -3.91 -9.47 9.03
CA MET A 50 -3.69 -8.26 8.23
C MET A 50 -5.00 -7.54 7.89
N VAL A 51 -4.86 -6.31 7.39
CA VAL A 51 -5.93 -5.56 6.73
C VAL A 51 -5.46 -5.16 5.33
N GLN A 52 -6.35 -5.23 4.34
CA GLN A 52 -6.06 -4.96 2.94
C GLN A 52 -6.95 -3.84 2.41
N THR A 53 -6.35 -2.94 1.63
CA THR A 53 -6.99 -1.79 0.96
C THR A 53 -6.31 -1.55 -0.39
N GLY A 54 -6.65 -0.46 -1.08
CA GLY A 54 -6.00 -0.04 -2.33
C GLY A 54 -6.70 -0.49 -3.60
N ASP A 55 -7.91 -1.04 -3.49
CA ASP A 55 -8.78 -1.37 -4.63
C ASP A 55 -9.93 -0.35 -4.71
N PRO A 56 -9.95 0.56 -5.71
CA PRO A 56 -11.03 1.53 -5.90
C PRO A 56 -12.41 0.89 -6.14
N THR A 57 -12.46 -0.36 -6.60
CA THR A 57 -13.72 -1.09 -6.79
C THR A 57 -14.23 -1.72 -5.48
N GLY A 58 -13.37 -1.85 -4.47
CA GLY A 58 -13.69 -2.51 -3.19
C GLY A 58 -13.92 -4.02 -3.28
N THR A 59 -13.66 -4.65 -4.43
CA THR A 59 -13.92 -6.09 -4.66
C THR A 59 -12.77 -7.00 -4.25
N GLY A 60 -11.56 -6.44 -4.10
CA GLY A 60 -10.32 -7.17 -3.87
C GLY A 60 -9.68 -7.76 -5.13
N ARG A 61 -10.22 -7.42 -6.31
CA ARG A 61 -9.70 -7.88 -7.63
C ARG A 61 -9.35 -6.74 -8.57
N GLY A 62 -9.71 -5.51 -8.21
CA GLY A 62 -9.35 -4.32 -8.95
C GLY A 62 -8.01 -3.74 -8.51
N GLY A 63 -7.80 -2.48 -8.86
CA GLY A 63 -6.51 -1.81 -8.66
C GLY A 63 -5.58 -1.98 -9.87
N SER A 64 -4.86 -0.93 -10.21
CA SER A 64 -3.76 -0.99 -11.18
C SER A 64 -2.64 -0.06 -10.74
N SER A 65 -1.43 -0.33 -11.23
CA SER A 65 -0.29 0.56 -10.99
C SER A 65 -0.47 1.88 -11.73
N ILE A 66 0.38 2.86 -11.42
CA ILE A 66 0.44 4.11 -12.18
C ILE A 66 0.77 3.89 -13.67
N TRP A 67 1.38 2.76 -14.01
CA TRP A 67 1.73 2.39 -15.39
C TRP A 67 0.65 1.56 -16.09
N ALA A 68 -0.53 1.40 -15.47
CA ALA A 68 -1.66 0.60 -15.97
C ALA A 68 -1.32 -0.89 -16.25
N LYS A 69 -0.20 -1.39 -15.70
CA LYS A 69 0.27 -2.78 -15.83
C LYS A 69 0.90 -3.27 -14.53
N LYS A 70 0.93 -4.58 -14.30
CA LYS A 70 1.68 -5.12 -13.16
C LYS A 70 3.18 -4.84 -13.33
N PHE A 71 3.87 -4.63 -12.22
CA PHE A 71 5.31 -4.45 -12.16
C PHE A 71 5.94 -5.57 -11.33
N GLU A 72 7.26 -5.71 -11.42
CA GLU A 72 8.04 -6.77 -10.78
C GLU A 72 8.14 -6.58 -9.27
N ASP A 73 8.28 -7.69 -8.54
CA ASP A 73 8.49 -7.67 -7.09
C ASP A 73 9.90 -7.16 -6.74
N GLU A 74 9.99 -6.41 -5.63
CA GLU A 74 11.26 -5.90 -5.10
C GLU A 74 11.53 -6.50 -3.71
N TYR A 75 12.18 -7.66 -3.70
CA TYR A 75 12.55 -8.35 -2.45
C TYR A 75 13.84 -7.79 -1.85
N SER A 76 13.91 -7.76 -0.51
CA SER A 76 15.13 -7.38 0.21
C SER A 76 15.29 -8.23 1.46
N GLU A 77 16.50 -8.72 1.73
CA GLU A 77 16.80 -9.51 2.94
C GLU A 77 16.57 -8.73 4.26
N TYR A 78 16.54 -7.40 4.18
CA TYR A 78 16.33 -6.48 5.30
C TYR A 78 14.84 -6.20 5.57
N LEU A 79 13.96 -6.50 4.62
CA LEU A 79 12.53 -6.21 4.70
C LEU A 79 11.76 -7.52 4.90
N LYS A 80 11.24 -7.74 6.10
CA LYS A 80 10.51 -8.95 6.48
C LYS A 80 9.24 -8.59 7.24
N HIS A 81 8.20 -9.42 7.12
CA HIS A 81 6.98 -9.36 7.93
C HIS A 81 7.21 -9.91 9.35
N ASN A 82 8.16 -9.34 10.08
CA ASN A 82 8.60 -9.83 11.39
C ASN A 82 7.97 -9.07 12.57
N VAL A 83 7.30 -7.95 12.33
CA VAL A 83 6.64 -7.13 13.35
C VAL A 83 5.28 -6.64 12.88
N ARG A 84 4.41 -6.27 13.83
CA ARG A 84 3.12 -5.64 13.52
C ARG A 84 3.34 -4.28 12.86
N GLY A 85 2.57 -4.00 11.81
CA GLY A 85 2.57 -2.70 11.13
C GLY A 85 3.41 -2.64 9.85
N VAL A 86 4.00 -3.77 9.43
CA VAL A 86 4.65 -3.87 8.12
C VAL A 86 3.62 -3.68 7.02
N VAL A 87 3.95 -2.82 6.05
CA VAL A 87 3.13 -2.52 4.87
C VAL A 87 3.79 -3.17 3.65
N SER A 88 2.99 -3.79 2.78
CA SER A 88 3.47 -4.48 1.58
C SER A 88 2.42 -4.47 0.48
N MET A 89 2.85 -4.73 -0.75
CA MET A 89 1.94 -4.97 -1.87
C MET A 89 1.29 -6.35 -1.75
N ALA A 90 0.03 -6.43 -2.17
CA ALA A 90 -0.79 -7.65 -2.13
C ALA A 90 -0.66 -8.50 -3.40
#